data_AF-A0A0D9P230-F1
#
_entry.id   AF-A0A0D9P230-F1
#
_cell.length_a   1.000
_cell.length_b   1.000
_cell.length_c   1.000
_cell.angle_alpha   90.00
_cell.angle_beta   90.00
_cell.angle_gamma   90.00
#
_symmetry.space_group_name_H-M   'P 1'
#
loop_
_entity.id
_entity.type
_entity.pdbx_description
1 polymer ?
#
loop_
_entity_poly.entity_id
_entity_poly.type
_entity_poly.pdbx_seq_one_letter_code
_entity_poly.pdbx_strand_id
1 'polypeptide(L)'
;MLLSKGMPVLQVRLSYLILTAVTVGFLFHATTLHQQGQTFTVDLPDSTPVGDILPEEKYLERLIDRYVLTNLTKWQAWRVQTSDKPLTIGSITDVHTDFQPHRGAPKVIDVSNPSPTDLHASKGLELATYTDEAHDRLYASTLMFGISTTYKRIVEKDWAVLRAWKRWLTKGDGTSNGATLVLMLDNATEEQLDEIDKELEERGIDVYTTSTSGATSKSRRYYELIRVMKSYGATIAASGQEKHWFAVIEDTVFFPSLSYLKERLSTFDFSKQLYLGIPSEKMVWHQDGGSVTTYGGGAIFLTKDAVSLIPKLPCLRIGAAAKPSFHGQRWDAMLRRCLEKQAGVDMHVIPALHPPHDSHEARVESHETGTRPLLLHDYAYPHHLDVGMAHLVTDACGEACFMHQYLFHDNWVITNGVSISHHPEGLGHRHRHKALVKEMFKDTQKTPVSDQIVIDEDEVERKSLNLTGRQRDIWGLLDSVKASDGTVWQAYVKRGVRSTKADKEESDGLRELDSVIVLIWEKKQR
;
A
#
# COMPACT_ATOMS: atom_id res chain seq x y z
N MET A 1 62.71 -5.18 61.01
CA MET A 1 62.72 -4.26 59.85
C MET A 1 61.64 -4.72 58.89
N LEU A 2 60.52 -3.99 58.80
CA LEU A 2 59.75 -3.66 57.59
C LEU A 2 58.44 -3.02 58.06
N LEU A 3 58.35 -1.71 57.84
CA LEU A 3 57.24 -0.84 58.21
C LEU A 3 56.02 -1.12 57.33
N SER A 4 54.87 -1.46 57.92
CA SER A 4 53.56 -1.29 57.27
C SER A 4 53.09 0.15 57.46
N LYS A 5 53.44 1.03 56.51
CA LYS A 5 52.84 2.37 56.44
C LYS A 5 51.41 2.22 55.92
N GLY A 6 50.44 2.66 56.73
CA GLY A 6 49.03 2.73 56.36
C GLY A 6 48.83 3.53 55.08
N MET A 7 47.99 3.02 54.18
CA MET A 7 47.53 3.75 53.00
C MET A 7 46.94 5.10 53.42
N PRO A 8 47.28 6.20 52.74
CA PRO A 8 46.77 7.51 53.09
C PRO A 8 45.24 7.49 52.97
N VAL A 9 44.56 7.92 54.03
CA VAL A 9 43.10 8.00 54.16
C VAL A 9 42.43 8.68 52.95
N LEU A 10 43.16 9.55 52.25
CA LEU A 10 42.73 10.18 50.99
C LEU A 10 42.50 9.17 49.84
N GLN A 11 43.36 8.16 49.69
CA GLN A 11 43.28 7.18 48.60
C GLN A 11 42.06 6.28 48.76
N VAL A 12 41.73 5.90 49.99
CA VAL A 12 40.53 5.10 50.31
C VAL A 12 39.25 5.92 50.09
N ARG A 13 39.25 7.21 50.44
CA ARG A 13 38.10 8.10 50.19
C ARG A 13 37.89 8.36 48.70
N LEU A 14 38.96 8.51 47.93
CA LEU A 14 38.88 8.69 46.49
C LEU A 14 38.37 7.42 45.79
N SER A 15 38.85 6.24 46.20
CA SER A 15 38.34 4.98 45.66
C SER A 15 36.87 4.74 45.99
N TYR A 16 36.42 5.11 47.19
CA TYR A 16 35.01 5.05 47.55
C TYR A 16 34.17 6.00 46.71
N LEU A 17 34.61 7.25 46.51
CA LEU A 17 33.92 8.23 45.68
C LEU A 17 33.77 7.76 44.22
N ILE A 18 34.84 7.23 43.62
CA ILE A 18 34.81 6.68 42.27
C ILE A 18 33.88 5.48 42.20
N LEU A 19 33.93 4.57 43.17
CA LEU A 19 33.03 3.40 43.21
C LEU A 19 31.57 3.84 43.31
N THR A 20 31.25 4.80 44.18
CA THR A 20 29.89 5.38 44.27
C THR A 20 29.46 6.03 42.97
N ALA A 21 30.32 6.81 42.32
CA ALA A 21 30.00 7.46 41.04
C ALA A 21 29.74 6.45 39.92
N VAL A 22 30.53 5.36 39.86
CA VAL A 22 30.32 4.27 38.91
C VAL A 22 29.02 3.52 39.19
N THR A 23 28.72 3.19 40.45
CA THR A 23 27.44 2.54 40.81
C THR A 23 26.23 3.45 40.56
N VAL A 24 26.33 4.75 40.82
CA VAL A 24 25.26 5.71 40.51
C VAL A 24 25.12 5.86 39.00
N GLY A 25 26.21 5.89 38.23
CA GLY A 25 26.19 5.88 36.77
C GLY A 25 25.55 4.62 36.20
N PHE A 26 25.87 3.45 36.76
CA PHE A 26 25.25 2.17 36.39
C PHE A 26 23.77 2.13 36.76
N LEU A 27 23.39 2.60 37.95
CA LEU A 27 22.00 2.67 38.38
C LEU A 27 21.21 3.64 37.51
N PHE A 28 21.75 4.82 37.21
CA PHE A 28 21.13 5.79 36.31
C PHE A 28 20.94 5.18 34.92
N HIS A 29 21.99 4.53 34.38
CA HIS A 29 21.92 3.92 33.06
C HIS A 29 20.93 2.75 33.01
N ALA A 30 20.92 1.89 34.04
CA ALA A 30 19.96 0.80 34.19
C ALA A 30 18.52 1.31 34.37
N THR A 31 18.32 2.41 35.10
CA THR A 31 16.99 3.05 35.22
C THR A 31 16.55 3.68 33.92
N THR A 32 17.43 4.33 33.14
CA THR A 32 17.08 4.84 31.81
C THR A 32 16.76 3.71 30.83
N LEU A 33 17.51 2.60 30.86
CA LEU A 33 17.22 1.42 30.02
C LEU A 33 15.90 0.75 30.43
N HIS A 34 15.62 0.66 31.73
CA HIS A 34 14.37 0.11 32.24
C HIS A 34 13.17 1.01 31.92
N GLN A 35 13.34 2.33 32.06
CA GLN A 35 12.33 3.32 31.65
C GLN A 35 12.11 3.28 30.14
N GLN A 36 13.16 3.20 29.32
CA GLN A 36 13.05 3.07 27.86
C GLN A 36 12.29 1.80 27.45
N GLY A 37 12.51 0.67 28.13
CA GLY A 37 11.76 -0.56 27.92
C GLY A 37 10.30 -0.52 28.40
N GLN A 38 9.97 0.34 29.38
CA GLN A 38 8.60 0.55 29.85
C GLN A 38 7.84 1.64 29.08
N THR A 39 8.53 2.57 28.42
CA THR A 39 7.87 3.77 27.85
C THR A 39 7.02 3.53 26.60
N PHE A 40 7.07 2.35 25.96
CA PHE A 40 6.34 2.12 24.70
C PHE A 40 5.49 0.84 24.66
N THR A 41 5.81 -0.19 25.45
CA THR A 41 4.84 -1.26 25.73
C THR A 41 4.06 -0.87 26.96
N VAL A 42 2.91 -0.23 26.75
CA VAL A 42 1.98 0.08 27.84
C VAL A 42 1.21 -1.20 28.15
N ASP A 43 1.33 -1.69 29.38
CA ASP A 43 0.38 -2.67 29.92
C ASP A 43 -0.98 -1.96 30.01
N LEU A 44 -1.92 -2.33 29.15
CA LEU A 44 -3.23 -1.70 29.12
C LEU A 44 -4.10 -2.25 30.26
N PRO A 45 -4.79 -1.40 31.04
CA PRO A 45 -5.69 -1.85 32.08
C PRO A 45 -6.84 -2.65 31.47
N ASP A 46 -7.15 -3.80 32.08
CA ASP A 46 -8.22 -4.68 31.66
C ASP A 46 -9.58 -3.98 31.89
N SER A 47 -10.13 -3.39 30.83
CA SER A 47 -11.43 -2.72 30.85
C SER A 47 -12.55 -3.61 30.31
N THR A 48 -12.34 -4.94 30.23
CA THR A 48 -13.33 -5.84 29.65
C THR A 48 -14.53 -6.02 30.60
N PRO A 49 -15.77 -5.84 30.11
CA PRO A 49 -16.96 -6.09 30.91
C PRO A 49 -17.04 -7.58 31.28
N VAL A 50 -17.15 -7.85 32.58
CA VAL A 50 -17.29 -9.21 33.12
C VAL A 50 -18.58 -9.83 32.58
N GLY A 51 -18.46 -10.86 31.74
CA GLY A 51 -19.59 -11.68 31.27
C GLY A 51 -19.89 -11.63 29.77
N ASP A 52 -19.22 -10.76 29.00
CA ASP A 52 -19.34 -10.70 27.54
C ASP A 52 -18.15 -11.38 26.85
N ILE A 53 -18.40 -12.05 25.71
CA ILE A 53 -17.34 -12.61 24.83
C ILE A 53 -16.38 -11.48 24.43
N LEU A 54 -15.08 -11.71 24.62
CA LEU A 54 -14.04 -10.72 24.34
C LEU A 54 -14.03 -10.32 22.85
N PRO A 55 -13.74 -9.05 22.48
CA PRO A 55 -13.59 -8.65 21.08
C PRO A 55 -12.58 -9.51 20.31
N GLU A 56 -11.49 -9.90 20.96
CA GLU A 56 -10.46 -10.78 20.43
C GLU A 56 -10.99 -12.20 20.16
N GLU A 57 -11.88 -12.74 21.00
CA GLU A 57 -12.55 -14.03 20.79
C GLU A 57 -13.47 -13.98 19.58
N LYS A 58 -14.32 -12.95 19.47
CA LYS A 58 -15.19 -12.73 18.31
C LYS A 58 -14.39 -12.61 17.02
N TYR A 59 -13.24 -11.96 17.08
CA TYR A 59 -12.37 -11.84 15.91
C TYR A 59 -11.74 -13.17 15.54
N LEU A 60 -11.32 -13.99 16.51
CA LEU A 60 -10.85 -15.35 16.25
C LEU A 60 -11.95 -16.24 15.65
N GLU A 61 -13.18 -16.21 16.17
CA GLU A 61 -14.33 -16.94 15.60
C GLU A 61 -14.53 -16.60 14.13
N ARG A 62 -14.50 -15.30 13.79
CA ARG A 62 -14.56 -14.84 12.39
C ARG A 62 -13.42 -15.42 11.55
N LEU A 63 -12.20 -15.48 12.09
CA LEU A 63 -11.06 -16.05 11.36
C LEU A 63 -11.25 -17.55 11.12
N ILE A 64 -11.80 -18.29 12.10
CA ILE A 64 -12.10 -19.72 11.98
C ILE A 64 -13.18 -19.98 10.92
N ASP A 65 -14.25 -19.19 10.95
CA ASP A 65 -15.39 -19.35 10.03
C ASP A 65 -15.00 -19.09 8.58
N ARG A 66 -14.10 -18.13 8.36
CA ARG A 66 -13.70 -17.69 7.02
C ARG A 66 -12.46 -18.39 6.50
N TYR A 67 -11.56 -18.81 7.39
CA TYR A 67 -10.24 -19.30 7.02
C TYR A 67 -9.89 -20.59 7.77
N VAL A 68 -9.32 -21.55 7.05
CA VAL A 68 -8.88 -22.82 7.63
C VAL A 68 -7.54 -22.59 8.34
N LEU A 69 -7.54 -22.44 9.67
CA LEU A 69 -6.35 -22.41 10.52
C LEU A 69 -6.00 -23.82 11.04
N THR A 70 -4.78 -24.02 11.53
CA THR A 70 -4.41 -25.26 12.24
C THR A 70 -5.01 -25.30 13.64
N ASN A 71 -5.42 -26.48 14.12
CA ASN A 71 -6.04 -26.64 15.45
C ASN A 71 -5.19 -26.02 16.57
N LEU A 72 -3.88 -26.19 16.50
CA LEU A 72 -2.93 -25.44 17.32
C LEU A 72 -2.34 -24.33 16.46
N THR A 73 -2.41 -23.08 16.93
CA THR A 73 -1.94 -21.91 16.19
C THR A 73 -1.08 -21.04 17.11
N LYS A 74 0.03 -20.51 16.59
CA LYS A 74 0.81 -19.48 17.28
C LYS A 74 0.08 -18.15 17.17
N TRP A 75 -0.27 -17.52 18.28
CA TRP A 75 -1.05 -16.30 18.36
C TRP A 75 -0.26 -15.17 19.04
N GLN A 76 -0.40 -13.98 18.50
CA GLN A 76 0.11 -12.74 19.06
C GLN A 76 -0.82 -11.59 18.66
N ALA A 77 -1.14 -10.69 19.59
CA ALA A 77 -1.99 -9.54 19.33
C ALA A 77 -1.39 -8.26 19.93
N TRP A 78 -1.51 -7.16 19.21
CA TRP A 78 -1.00 -5.84 19.57
C TRP A 78 -2.08 -4.77 19.45
N ARG A 79 -2.19 -3.88 20.43
CA ARG A 79 -2.98 -2.65 20.33
C ARG A 79 -2.09 -1.54 19.81
N VAL A 80 -2.38 -1.05 18.62
CA VAL A 80 -1.57 -0.05 17.93
C VAL A 80 -2.21 1.31 18.13
N GLN A 81 -1.52 2.19 18.84
CA GLN A 81 -1.93 3.58 19.02
C GLN A 81 -1.18 4.47 18.04
N THR A 82 -1.91 5.33 17.35
CA THR A 82 -1.33 6.26 16.39
C THR A 82 -0.98 7.58 17.08
N SER A 83 0.22 8.09 16.81
CA SER A 83 0.66 9.40 17.29
C SER A 83 0.89 10.33 16.11
N ASP A 84 0.13 11.44 16.10
CA ASP A 84 0.33 12.51 15.12
C ASP A 84 1.68 13.18 15.39
N LYS A 85 2.67 12.90 14.55
CA LYS A 85 3.95 13.62 14.57
C LYS A 85 4.13 14.36 13.25
N PRO A 86 4.55 15.63 13.26
CA PRO A 86 4.95 16.35 12.06
C PRO A 86 6.29 15.79 11.58
N LEU A 87 6.27 14.60 11.00
CA LEU A 87 7.43 13.98 10.39
C LEU A 87 7.50 14.41 8.93
N THR A 88 8.69 14.74 8.44
CA THR A 88 8.96 14.77 7.00
C THR A 88 8.75 13.36 6.46
N ILE A 89 7.88 13.19 5.45
CA ILE A 89 7.53 11.91 4.85
C ILE A 89 8.80 11.18 4.38
N GLY A 90 9.27 10.25 5.20
CA GLY A 90 10.31 9.30 4.83
C GLY A 90 9.68 7.98 4.40
N SER A 91 10.34 7.24 3.51
CA SER A 91 9.88 5.92 3.06
C SER A 91 9.74 4.89 4.18
N ILE A 92 10.54 5.04 5.24
CA ILE A 92 10.59 4.13 6.39
C ILE A 92 10.65 4.96 7.67
N THR A 93 9.95 4.51 8.70
CA THR A 93 10.06 5.03 10.06
C THR A 93 10.79 4.03 10.94
N ASP A 94 11.96 4.44 11.43
CA ASP A 94 12.72 3.69 12.43
C ASP A 94 12.00 3.76 13.78
N VAL A 95 11.50 2.61 14.23
CA VAL A 95 10.94 2.37 15.55
C VAL A 95 12.08 1.88 16.43
N HIS A 96 12.54 2.73 17.35
CA HIS A 96 13.68 2.47 18.21
C HIS A 96 13.40 1.47 19.36
N THR A 97 12.53 0.48 19.10
CA THR A 97 12.12 -0.55 20.06
C THR A 97 12.02 -1.90 19.37
N ASP A 98 12.07 -2.98 20.16
CA ASP A 98 11.87 -4.33 19.66
C ASP A 98 10.37 -4.58 19.42
N PHE A 99 10.02 -5.18 18.29
CA PHE A 99 8.67 -5.68 18.04
C PHE A 99 8.37 -6.87 18.96
N GLN A 100 9.33 -7.76 19.19
CA GLN A 100 9.19 -8.96 20.00
C GLN A 100 10.23 -9.01 21.14
N PRO A 101 10.03 -8.25 22.24
CA PRO A 101 10.92 -8.35 23.39
C PRO A 101 10.87 -9.77 23.98
N HIS A 102 11.94 -10.23 24.64
CA HIS A 102 12.15 -11.61 25.12
C HIS A 102 11.00 -12.22 25.97
N ARG A 103 10.11 -11.39 26.54
CA ARG A 103 8.89 -11.81 27.27
C ARG A 103 7.61 -11.84 26.42
N GLY A 104 7.71 -11.65 25.11
CA GLY A 104 6.61 -11.50 24.15
C GLY A 104 6.57 -12.59 23.08
N ALA A 105 7.11 -13.77 23.37
CA ALA A 105 7.03 -14.91 22.46
C ALA A 105 5.56 -15.21 22.09
N PRO A 106 5.28 -15.68 20.88
CA PRO A 106 3.92 -16.01 20.47
C PRO A 106 3.41 -17.18 21.31
N LYS A 107 2.17 -17.09 21.78
CA LYS A 107 1.53 -18.14 22.57
C LYS A 107 0.96 -19.19 21.62
N VAL A 108 0.96 -20.47 22.00
CA VAL A 108 0.25 -21.51 21.23
C VAL A 108 -1.15 -21.65 21.80
N ILE A 109 -2.17 -21.43 20.98
CA ILE A 109 -3.58 -21.55 21.35
C ILE A 109 -4.21 -22.77 20.69
N ASP A 110 -5.17 -23.39 21.38
CA ASP A 110 -6.15 -24.30 20.76
C ASP A 110 -7.28 -23.46 20.15
N VAL A 111 -7.37 -23.48 18.84
CA VAL A 111 -8.35 -22.71 18.06
C VAL A 111 -9.79 -23.16 18.36
N SER A 112 -10.01 -24.42 18.76
CA SER A 112 -11.35 -24.93 19.11
C SER A 112 -11.78 -24.60 20.54
N ASN A 113 -10.83 -24.29 21.42
CA ASN A 113 -11.10 -23.97 22.82
C ASN A 113 -10.02 -23.02 23.38
N PRO A 114 -9.99 -21.75 22.92
CA PRO A 114 -8.94 -20.82 23.29
C PRO A 114 -9.11 -20.33 24.74
N SER A 115 -8.00 -20.07 25.41
CA SER A 115 -8.03 -19.36 26.69
C SER A 115 -8.15 -17.85 26.44
N PRO A 116 -9.11 -17.14 27.08
CA PRO A 116 -9.30 -15.69 26.93
C PRO A 116 -8.00 -14.89 27.18
N THR A 117 -7.21 -15.31 28.18
CA THR A 117 -5.94 -14.65 28.55
C THR A 117 -4.84 -14.83 27.50
N ASP A 118 -4.96 -15.81 26.62
CA ASP A 118 -4.00 -16.06 25.56
C ASP A 118 -4.31 -15.27 24.29
N LEU A 119 -5.57 -14.87 24.12
CA LEU A 119 -6.00 -14.00 23.02
C LEU A 119 -5.80 -12.51 23.32
N HIS A 120 -5.94 -12.11 24.58
CA HIS A 120 -5.93 -10.73 25.01
C HIS A 120 -4.66 -9.97 24.55
N ALA A 121 -4.87 -8.85 23.85
CA ALA A 121 -3.81 -7.92 23.46
C ALA A 121 -3.39 -7.05 24.66
N SER A 122 -2.51 -7.59 25.51
CA SER A 122 -2.03 -6.92 26.73
C SER A 122 -0.99 -5.82 26.49
N LYS A 123 -0.43 -5.73 25.28
CA LYS A 123 0.65 -4.79 24.94
C LYS A 123 0.19 -3.75 23.93
N GLY A 124 0.45 -2.49 24.26
CA GLY A 124 0.38 -1.37 23.33
C GLY A 124 1.64 -1.25 22.46
N LEU A 125 1.47 -0.70 21.26
CA LEU A 125 2.52 -0.25 20.34
C LEU A 125 2.16 1.15 19.86
N GLU A 126 3.01 2.14 20.11
CA GLU A 126 2.80 3.50 19.59
C GLU A 126 3.55 3.69 18.27
N LEU A 127 2.82 3.92 17.18
CA LEU A 127 3.39 4.18 15.86
C LEU A 127 3.15 5.64 15.46
N ALA A 128 4.19 6.28 14.94
CA ALA A 128 4.10 7.64 14.44
C ALA A 128 3.43 7.65 13.07
N THR A 129 2.32 8.37 12.92
CA THR A 129 1.55 8.43 11.68
C THR A 129 1.62 9.80 11.05
N TYR A 130 1.57 9.82 9.73
CA TYR A 130 1.43 11.05 8.94
C TYR A 130 -0.06 11.31 8.77
N THR A 131 -0.52 12.44 9.30
CA THR A 131 -1.84 12.95 8.98
C THR A 131 -1.72 13.80 7.72
N ASP A 132 -2.34 13.33 6.63
CA ASP A 132 -2.64 14.20 5.51
C ASP A 132 -3.57 15.32 6.04
N GLU A 133 -3.38 16.57 5.58
CA GLU A 133 -4.17 17.72 6.06
C GLU A 133 -5.69 17.45 5.94
N ALA A 134 -6.51 18.14 6.72
CA ALA A 134 -7.97 18.02 6.57
C ALA A 134 -8.39 18.53 5.19
N HIS A 135 -8.56 17.61 4.25
CA HIS A 135 -8.91 17.92 2.88
C HIS A 135 -10.34 18.47 2.82
N ASP A 136 -10.56 19.43 1.91
CA ASP A 136 -11.89 19.98 1.59
C ASP A 136 -12.92 18.86 1.39
N ARG A 137 -14.20 19.15 1.66
CA ARG A 137 -15.31 18.18 1.55
C ARG A 137 -15.39 17.52 0.17
N LEU A 138 -14.86 18.13 -0.88
CA LEU A 138 -14.85 17.62 -2.26
C LEU A 138 -13.46 17.73 -2.91
N TYR A 139 -12.43 17.24 -2.23
CA TYR A 139 -11.04 17.36 -2.68
C TYR A 139 -10.76 16.74 -4.06
N ALA A 140 -11.56 15.78 -4.52
CA ALA A 140 -11.43 15.13 -5.83
C ALA A 140 -12.40 15.67 -6.90
N SER A 141 -13.10 16.78 -6.63
CA SER A 141 -14.09 17.40 -7.53
C SER A 141 -13.62 17.67 -8.96
N THR A 142 -12.32 17.92 -9.17
CA THR A 142 -11.73 18.20 -10.48
C THR A 142 -11.36 16.94 -11.27
N LEU A 143 -11.58 15.74 -10.72
CA LEU A 143 -11.22 14.46 -11.31
C LEU A 143 -12.46 13.74 -11.88
N MET A 144 -12.30 13.18 -13.07
CA MET A 144 -13.22 12.22 -13.67
C MET A 144 -12.46 10.94 -14.02
N PHE A 145 -12.94 9.81 -13.51
CA PHE A 145 -12.36 8.49 -13.78
C PHE A 145 -13.23 7.74 -14.77
N GLY A 146 -12.62 7.14 -15.77
CA GLY A 146 -13.25 6.26 -16.74
C GLY A 146 -12.72 4.86 -16.57
N ILE A 147 -13.61 3.90 -16.34
CA ILE A 147 -13.27 2.48 -16.20
C ILE A 147 -14.10 1.67 -17.18
N SER A 148 -13.48 0.68 -17.84
CA SER A 148 -14.24 -0.30 -18.61
C SER A 148 -13.97 -1.74 -18.19
N THR A 149 -15.03 -2.45 -17.82
CA THR A 149 -14.98 -3.82 -17.31
C THR A 149 -16.21 -4.64 -17.72
N THR A 150 -16.44 -5.80 -17.12
CA THR A 150 -17.62 -6.64 -17.31
C THR A 150 -18.40 -6.73 -16.01
N TYR A 151 -19.72 -6.92 -16.09
CA TYR A 151 -20.57 -7.17 -14.92
C TYR A 151 -20.00 -8.30 -14.05
N LYS A 152 -19.61 -9.43 -14.70
CA LYS A 152 -19.02 -10.59 -14.03
C LYS A 152 -17.82 -10.23 -13.15
N ARG A 153 -16.89 -9.39 -13.63
CA ARG A 153 -15.70 -9.01 -12.87
C ARG A 153 -16.01 -8.12 -11.66
N ILE A 154 -17.08 -7.34 -11.74
CA ILE A 154 -17.52 -6.49 -10.62
C ILE A 154 -18.12 -7.35 -9.50
N VAL A 155 -19.02 -8.28 -9.85
CA VAL A 155 -19.75 -9.10 -8.87
C VAL A 155 -18.91 -10.25 -8.30
N GLU A 156 -17.91 -10.72 -9.05
CA GLU A 156 -17.00 -11.78 -8.60
C GLU A 156 -16.30 -11.42 -7.28
N LYS A 157 -16.01 -12.45 -6.48
CA LYS A 157 -15.36 -12.33 -5.15
C LYS A 157 -16.11 -11.39 -4.20
N ASP A 158 -17.44 -11.48 -4.21
CA ASP A 158 -18.31 -10.72 -3.32
C ASP A 158 -18.05 -9.21 -3.47
N TRP A 159 -18.14 -8.66 -4.69
CA TRP A 159 -18.00 -7.22 -4.92
C TRP A 159 -16.65 -6.61 -4.50
N ALA A 160 -15.57 -7.40 -4.52
CA ALA A 160 -14.23 -6.96 -4.09
C ALA A 160 -13.75 -5.70 -4.85
N VAL A 161 -14.06 -5.61 -6.15
CA VAL A 161 -13.71 -4.45 -6.98
C VAL A 161 -14.45 -3.19 -6.50
N LEU A 162 -15.75 -3.28 -6.20
CA LEU A 162 -16.50 -2.13 -5.67
C LEU A 162 -16.02 -1.72 -4.29
N ARG A 163 -15.67 -2.69 -3.42
CA ARG A 163 -15.04 -2.38 -2.12
C ARG A 163 -13.76 -1.60 -2.32
N ALA A 164 -12.90 -2.00 -3.26
CA ALA A 164 -11.68 -1.28 -3.59
C ALA A 164 -11.96 0.13 -4.12
N TRP A 165 -12.89 0.29 -5.06
CA TRP A 165 -13.26 1.61 -5.61
C TRP A 165 -13.82 2.54 -4.54
N LYS A 166 -14.67 2.03 -3.65
CA LYS A 166 -15.20 2.82 -2.53
C LYS A 166 -14.08 3.45 -1.69
N ARG A 167 -12.97 2.74 -1.48
CA ARG A 167 -11.85 3.26 -0.67
C ARG A 167 -11.24 4.55 -1.21
N TRP A 168 -11.29 4.80 -2.52
CA TRP A 168 -10.68 5.98 -3.13
C TRP A 168 -11.66 6.91 -3.86
N LEU A 169 -12.90 6.48 -4.12
CA LEU A 169 -13.97 7.33 -4.69
C LEU A 169 -14.89 7.95 -3.62
N THR A 170 -14.73 7.58 -2.35
CA THR A 170 -15.53 8.12 -1.25
C THR A 170 -14.65 8.61 -0.12
N LYS A 171 -15.23 9.44 0.74
CA LYS A 171 -14.62 9.85 2.01
C LYS A 171 -14.70 8.71 3.04
N GLY A 172 -13.97 8.84 4.14
CA GLY A 172 -14.02 7.87 5.25
C GLY A 172 -15.40 7.69 5.91
N ASP A 173 -16.33 8.63 5.70
CA ASP A 173 -17.74 8.54 6.12
C ASP A 173 -18.65 7.81 5.10
N GLY A 174 -18.09 7.41 3.95
CA GLY A 174 -18.80 6.71 2.87
C GLY A 174 -19.56 7.62 1.90
N THR A 175 -19.46 8.95 2.04
CA THR A 175 -20.07 9.89 1.08
C THR A 175 -19.06 10.30 -0.01
N SER A 176 -19.54 10.82 -1.14
CA SER A 176 -18.69 11.21 -2.28
C SER A 176 -17.58 12.20 -1.88
N ASN A 177 -16.39 12.02 -2.45
CA ASN A 177 -15.26 12.96 -2.36
C ASN A 177 -15.20 13.97 -3.53
N GLY A 178 -16.21 13.96 -4.38
CA GLY A 178 -16.35 14.82 -5.56
C GLY A 178 -15.79 14.24 -6.87
N ALA A 179 -15.05 13.13 -6.81
CA ALA A 179 -14.66 12.41 -8.02
C ALA A 179 -15.90 11.87 -8.73
N THR A 180 -15.91 11.94 -10.06
CA THR A 180 -16.99 11.36 -10.87
C THR A 180 -16.45 10.12 -11.59
N LEU A 181 -17.20 9.02 -11.55
CA LEU A 181 -16.90 7.80 -12.27
C LEU A 181 -17.76 7.70 -13.54
N VAL A 182 -17.15 7.34 -14.66
CA VAL A 182 -17.81 6.90 -15.89
C VAL A 182 -17.49 5.41 -16.05
N LEU A 183 -18.48 4.56 -15.87
CA LEU A 183 -18.31 3.11 -15.90
C LEU A 183 -18.92 2.53 -17.18
N MET A 184 -18.09 1.93 -18.02
CA MET A 184 -18.54 1.27 -19.25
C MET A 184 -18.45 -0.25 -19.13
N LEU A 185 -19.60 -0.92 -19.06
CA LEU A 185 -19.68 -2.38 -19.06
C LEU A 185 -19.66 -2.95 -20.48
N ASP A 186 -18.96 -4.06 -20.67
CA ASP A 186 -18.96 -4.80 -21.94
C ASP A 186 -20.19 -5.71 -22.01
N ASN A 187 -21.08 -5.42 -22.96
CA ASN A 187 -22.25 -6.26 -23.27
C ASN A 187 -23.12 -6.60 -22.05
N ALA A 188 -23.35 -5.63 -21.17
CA ALA A 188 -24.27 -5.77 -20.05
C ALA A 188 -25.73 -5.51 -20.48
N THR A 189 -26.67 -6.22 -19.85
CA THR A 189 -28.11 -5.98 -20.01
C THR A 189 -28.55 -4.75 -19.22
N GLU A 190 -29.78 -4.27 -19.46
CA GLU A 190 -30.35 -3.15 -18.69
C GLU A 190 -30.48 -3.51 -17.20
N GLU A 191 -30.91 -4.73 -16.87
CA GLU A 191 -31.03 -5.18 -15.48
C GLU A 191 -29.67 -5.23 -14.77
N GLN A 192 -28.62 -5.61 -15.49
CA GLN A 192 -27.25 -5.62 -14.97
C GLN A 192 -26.74 -4.20 -14.75
N LEU A 193 -27.08 -3.24 -15.61
CA LEU A 193 -26.72 -1.84 -15.41
C LEU A 193 -27.44 -1.27 -14.17
N ASP A 194 -28.75 -1.49 -14.07
CA ASP A 194 -29.56 -1.01 -12.95
C ASP A 194 -29.07 -1.56 -11.59
N GLU A 195 -28.67 -2.83 -11.54
CA GLU A 195 -28.08 -3.43 -10.34
C GLU A 195 -26.76 -2.75 -9.96
N ILE A 196 -25.87 -2.53 -10.94
CA ILE A 196 -24.57 -1.88 -10.71
C ILE A 196 -24.74 -0.42 -10.29
N ASP A 197 -25.63 0.33 -10.94
CA ASP A 197 -25.95 1.72 -10.58
C ASP A 197 -26.40 1.80 -9.12
N LYS A 198 -27.38 0.97 -8.75
CA LYS A 198 -27.89 0.92 -7.38
C LYS A 198 -26.80 0.58 -6.36
N GLU A 199 -25.99 -0.43 -6.62
CA GLU A 199 -24.92 -0.85 -5.69
C GLU A 199 -23.84 0.22 -5.51
N LEU A 200 -23.52 0.98 -6.57
CA LEU A 200 -22.56 2.10 -6.53
C LEU A 200 -23.14 3.32 -5.80
N GLU A 201 -24.39 3.68 -6.07
CA GLU A 201 -25.10 4.77 -5.39
C GLU A 201 -25.24 4.49 -3.89
N GLU A 202 -25.63 3.27 -3.50
CA GLU A 202 -25.72 2.84 -2.09
C GLU A 202 -24.37 2.92 -1.36
N ARG A 203 -23.26 2.86 -2.11
CA ARG A 203 -21.89 3.01 -1.58
C ARG A 203 -21.39 4.45 -1.59
N GLY A 204 -22.18 5.40 -2.08
CA GLY A 204 -21.86 6.82 -2.13
C GLY A 204 -20.94 7.23 -3.29
N ILE A 205 -20.82 6.39 -4.31
CA ILE A 205 -19.98 6.65 -5.49
C ILE A 205 -20.82 7.41 -6.54
N ASP A 206 -20.35 8.60 -6.93
CA ASP A 206 -20.94 9.36 -8.04
C ASP A 206 -20.54 8.71 -9.38
N VAL A 207 -21.51 8.09 -10.06
CA VAL A 207 -21.27 7.30 -11.27
C VAL A 207 -22.25 7.64 -12.39
N TYR A 208 -21.75 7.59 -13.62
CA TYR A 208 -22.53 7.44 -14.83
C TYR A 208 -22.19 6.09 -15.47
N THR A 209 -23.13 5.15 -15.48
CA THR A 209 -22.94 3.86 -16.15
C THR A 209 -23.41 3.88 -17.59
N THR A 210 -22.79 3.04 -18.41
CA THR A 210 -23.19 2.76 -19.78
C THR A 210 -22.74 1.36 -20.16
N SER A 211 -23.36 0.77 -21.18
CA SER A 211 -22.96 -0.52 -21.74
C SER A 211 -22.62 -0.40 -23.23
N THR A 212 -21.76 -1.28 -23.73
CA THR A 212 -21.61 -1.48 -25.17
C THR A 212 -22.81 -2.27 -25.72
N SER A 213 -23.25 -1.96 -26.94
CA SER A 213 -24.36 -2.68 -27.59
C SER A 213 -24.07 -4.14 -27.95
N GLY A 214 -22.86 -4.62 -27.65
CA GLY A 214 -22.34 -5.92 -28.06
C GLY A 214 -20.91 -6.10 -27.57
N ALA A 215 -20.50 -7.36 -27.39
CA ALA A 215 -19.15 -7.69 -26.94
C ALA A 215 -18.10 -7.11 -27.91
N THR A 216 -17.11 -6.40 -27.37
CA THR A 216 -16.11 -5.74 -28.21
C THR A 216 -14.71 -5.74 -27.60
N SER A 217 -13.71 -5.39 -28.41
CA SER A 217 -12.33 -5.41 -27.96
C SER A 217 -12.08 -4.37 -26.86
N LYS A 218 -11.18 -4.67 -25.92
CA LYS A 218 -10.76 -3.74 -24.86
C LYS A 218 -10.38 -2.36 -25.44
N SER A 219 -9.62 -2.35 -26.54
CA SER A 219 -9.21 -1.11 -27.21
C SER A 219 -10.38 -0.29 -27.76
N ARG A 220 -11.41 -0.94 -28.31
CA ARG A 220 -12.63 -0.25 -28.75
C ARG A 220 -13.41 0.30 -27.55
N ARG A 221 -13.54 -0.47 -26.47
CA ARG A 221 -14.20 -0.02 -25.24
C ARG A 221 -13.54 1.24 -24.67
N TYR A 222 -12.22 1.25 -24.51
CA TYR A 222 -11.51 2.42 -23.98
C TYR A 222 -11.59 3.63 -24.91
N TYR A 223 -11.60 3.44 -26.23
CA TYR A 223 -11.85 4.54 -27.16
C TYR A 223 -13.26 5.12 -27.01
N GLU A 224 -14.29 4.27 -26.95
CA GLU A 224 -15.68 4.72 -26.74
C GLU A 224 -15.86 5.37 -25.37
N LEU A 225 -15.23 4.83 -24.33
CA LEU A 225 -15.22 5.40 -22.99
C LEU A 225 -14.69 6.84 -23.00
N ILE A 226 -13.58 7.12 -23.70
CA ILE A 226 -13.05 8.49 -23.85
C ILE A 226 -14.06 9.42 -24.54
N ARG A 227 -14.81 8.93 -25.53
CA ARG A 227 -15.88 9.71 -26.19
C ARG A 227 -17.05 10.01 -25.26
N VAL A 228 -17.44 9.05 -24.43
CA VAL A 228 -18.49 9.22 -23.42
C VAL A 228 -18.02 10.20 -22.36
N MET A 229 -16.83 10.03 -21.80
CA MET A 229 -16.23 10.95 -20.82
C MET A 229 -16.15 12.38 -21.34
N LYS A 230 -15.77 12.58 -22.61
CA LYS A 230 -15.78 13.91 -23.25
C LYS A 230 -17.17 14.55 -23.20
N SER A 231 -18.17 13.79 -23.65
CA SER A 231 -19.56 14.29 -23.76
C SER A 231 -20.15 14.57 -22.38
N TYR A 232 -20.00 13.62 -21.46
CA TYR A 232 -20.50 13.73 -20.09
C TYR A 232 -19.77 14.81 -19.29
N GLY A 233 -18.45 14.95 -19.46
CA GLY A 233 -17.66 16.03 -18.87
C GLY A 233 -18.13 17.41 -19.33
N ALA A 234 -18.53 17.56 -20.59
CA ALA A 234 -19.13 18.80 -21.08
C ALA A 234 -20.50 19.08 -20.43
N THR A 235 -21.33 18.06 -20.24
CA THR A 235 -22.61 18.17 -19.53
C THR A 235 -22.41 18.63 -18.08
N ILE A 236 -21.50 17.99 -17.34
CA ILE A 236 -21.21 18.33 -15.94
C ILE A 236 -20.58 19.73 -15.83
N ALA A 237 -19.71 20.11 -16.77
CA ALA A 237 -19.14 21.46 -16.82
C ALA A 237 -20.22 22.54 -17.03
N ALA A 238 -21.24 22.27 -17.85
CA ALA A 238 -22.38 23.18 -18.03
C ALA A 238 -23.18 23.39 -16.75
N SER A 239 -23.14 22.43 -15.82
CA SER A 239 -23.73 22.51 -14.48
C SER A 239 -22.80 23.14 -13.43
N GLY A 240 -21.66 23.71 -13.83
CA GLY A 240 -20.71 24.40 -12.94
C GLY A 240 -19.69 23.50 -12.25
N GLN A 241 -19.55 22.24 -12.67
CA GLN A 241 -18.63 21.26 -12.08
C GLN A 241 -17.53 20.86 -13.09
N GLU A 242 -16.72 21.81 -13.52
CA GLU A 242 -15.67 21.54 -14.50
C GLU A 242 -14.64 20.53 -13.99
N LYS A 243 -14.32 19.55 -14.84
CA LYS A 243 -13.30 18.53 -14.58
C LYS A 243 -12.02 18.92 -15.30
N HIS A 244 -10.91 18.93 -14.58
CA HIS A 244 -9.59 19.26 -15.11
C HIS A 244 -8.88 18.04 -15.67
N TRP A 245 -9.02 16.90 -14.98
CA TRP A 245 -8.34 15.65 -15.31
C TRP A 245 -9.34 14.54 -15.61
N PHE A 246 -9.14 13.89 -16.75
CA PHE A 246 -9.87 12.73 -17.23
C PHE A 246 -8.92 11.53 -17.15
N ALA A 247 -9.06 10.76 -16.08
CA ALA A 247 -8.28 9.56 -15.84
C ALA A 247 -8.95 8.37 -16.54
N VAL A 248 -8.25 7.72 -17.46
CA VAL A 248 -8.71 6.50 -18.12
C VAL A 248 -7.89 5.35 -17.57
N ILE A 249 -8.53 4.48 -16.79
CA ILE A 249 -7.83 3.47 -16.00
C ILE A 249 -8.46 2.09 -16.15
N GLU A 250 -7.64 1.08 -15.92
CA GLU A 250 -8.12 -0.29 -15.78
C GLU A 250 -8.78 -0.52 -14.43
N ASP A 251 -9.71 -1.47 -14.37
CA ASP A 251 -10.39 -1.85 -13.13
C ASP A 251 -9.49 -2.55 -12.10
N THR A 252 -8.26 -2.89 -12.49
CA THR A 252 -7.19 -3.38 -11.60
C THR A 252 -6.29 -2.26 -11.08
N VAL A 253 -6.59 -1.00 -11.38
CA VAL A 253 -5.90 0.17 -10.82
C VAL A 253 -6.52 0.54 -9.48
N PHE A 254 -5.67 0.78 -8.49
CA PHE A 254 -6.06 1.26 -7.17
C PHE A 254 -5.23 2.48 -6.78
N PHE A 255 -5.88 3.50 -6.21
CA PHE A 255 -5.20 4.69 -5.71
C PHE A 255 -5.14 4.65 -4.19
N PRO A 256 -3.94 4.43 -3.60
CA PRO A 256 -3.74 4.51 -2.15
C PRO A 256 -4.17 5.84 -1.52
N SER A 257 -4.00 6.93 -2.24
CA SER A 257 -4.32 8.26 -1.76
C SER A 257 -4.62 9.17 -2.94
N LEU A 258 -5.89 9.56 -3.08
CA LEU A 258 -6.27 10.55 -4.09
C LEU A 258 -5.71 11.94 -3.76
N SER A 259 -5.50 12.23 -2.49
CA SER A 259 -4.87 13.45 -2.00
C SER A 259 -3.45 13.59 -2.56
N TYR A 260 -2.64 12.54 -2.42
CA TYR A 260 -1.29 12.49 -2.94
C TYR A 260 -1.24 12.50 -4.47
N LEU A 261 -2.16 11.78 -5.14
CA LEU A 261 -2.31 11.86 -6.59
C LEU A 261 -2.61 13.29 -7.06
N LYS A 262 -3.54 13.97 -6.38
CA LYS A 262 -3.93 15.35 -6.72
C LYS A 262 -2.77 16.32 -6.55
N GLU A 263 -2.03 16.20 -5.44
CA GLU A 263 -0.81 16.98 -5.23
C GLU A 263 0.16 16.79 -6.39
N ARG A 264 0.38 15.54 -6.80
CA ARG A 264 1.25 15.24 -7.94
C ARG A 264 0.74 15.80 -9.26
N LEU A 265 -0.56 15.73 -9.52
CA LEU A 265 -1.16 16.31 -10.72
C LEU A 265 -1.14 17.84 -10.72
N SER A 266 -1.09 18.48 -9.54
CA SER A 266 -1.08 19.94 -9.41
C SER A 266 0.21 20.61 -9.92
N THR A 267 1.27 19.83 -10.11
CA THR A 267 2.53 20.31 -10.70
C THR A 267 2.41 20.54 -12.21
N PHE A 268 1.34 20.03 -12.83
CA PHE A 268 1.07 20.17 -14.26
C PHE A 268 0.01 21.23 -14.53
N ASP A 269 0.22 22.00 -15.59
CA ASP A 269 -0.74 23.00 -16.07
C ASP A 269 -1.87 22.34 -16.87
N PHE A 270 -3.02 22.16 -16.21
CA PHE A 270 -4.19 21.50 -16.81
C PHE A 270 -4.83 22.27 -17.98
N SER A 271 -4.42 23.52 -18.23
CA SER A 271 -4.87 24.31 -19.39
C SER A 271 -4.17 23.91 -20.70
N LYS A 272 -3.08 23.13 -20.60
CA LYS A 272 -2.33 22.63 -21.76
C LYS A 272 -2.88 21.29 -22.25
N GLN A 273 -2.60 20.96 -23.50
CA GLN A 273 -2.89 19.64 -24.06
C GLN A 273 -1.89 18.59 -23.53
N LEU A 274 -2.18 18.05 -22.35
CA LEU A 274 -1.35 17.03 -21.68
C LEU A 274 -1.92 15.62 -21.79
N TYR A 275 -1.01 14.67 -22.03
CA TYR A 275 -1.21 13.23 -21.97
C TYR A 275 -0.20 12.63 -21.00
N LEU A 276 -0.68 12.19 -19.84
CA LEU A 276 0.16 11.61 -18.79
C LEU A 276 -0.06 10.09 -18.71
N GLY A 277 1.00 9.33 -18.54
CA GLY A 277 0.97 7.91 -18.17
C GLY A 277 1.58 7.71 -16.79
N ILE A 278 0.98 6.84 -15.97
CA ILE A 278 1.46 6.57 -14.62
C ILE A 278 1.77 5.07 -14.48
N PRO A 279 2.95 4.61 -14.94
CA PRO A 279 3.38 3.23 -14.76
C PRO A 279 3.74 2.97 -13.29
N SER A 280 3.10 1.97 -12.67
CA SER A 280 3.45 1.55 -11.30
C SER A 280 4.54 0.47 -11.29
N GLU A 281 4.35 -0.62 -12.02
CA GLU A 281 5.20 -1.81 -11.91
C GLU A 281 6.40 -1.83 -12.86
N LYS A 282 7.48 -2.52 -12.47
CA LYS A 282 8.65 -2.71 -13.35
C LYS A 282 8.29 -3.38 -14.68
N MET A 283 7.32 -4.30 -14.66
CA MET A 283 6.93 -5.08 -15.84
C MET A 283 6.24 -4.26 -16.93
N VAL A 284 5.77 -3.05 -16.63
CA VAL A 284 5.15 -2.16 -17.62
C VAL A 284 6.17 -1.28 -18.36
N TRP A 285 7.45 -1.43 -18.02
CA TRP A 285 8.58 -0.85 -18.73
C TRP A 285 9.17 -1.88 -19.69
N HIS A 286 9.44 -1.46 -20.92
CA HIS A 286 9.92 -2.32 -21.99
C HIS A 286 11.11 -1.70 -22.70
N GLN A 287 12.03 -2.54 -23.18
CA GLN A 287 13.12 -2.09 -24.04
C GLN A 287 12.57 -1.73 -25.43
N ASP A 288 13.02 -0.58 -25.93
CA ASP A 288 12.73 -0.08 -27.26
C ASP A 288 14.05 0.39 -27.89
N GLY A 289 14.64 -0.50 -28.71
CA GLY A 289 15.99 -0.32 -29.23
C GLY A 289 17.03 -0.19 -28.11
N GLY A 290 17.77 0.91 -28.09
CA GLY A 290 18.73 1.25 -27.03
C GLY A 290 18.13 1.97 -25.82
N SER A 291 16.80 2.12 -25.77
CA SER A 291 16.10 2.93 -24.77
C SER A 291 15.03 2.13 -23.99
N VAL A 292 14.47 2.72 -22.93
CA VAL A 292 13.33 2.16 -22.17
C VAL A 292 12.07 3.00 -22.40
N THR A 293 10.91 2.35 -22.55
CA THR A 293 9.61 2.98 -22.79
C THR A 293 8.48 2.34 -21.96
N THR A 294 7.33 3.00 -21.87
CA THR A 294 6.09 2.47 -21.28
C THR A 294 4.88 2.91 -22.10
N TYR A 295 3.76 2.20 -21.97
CA TYR A 295 2.49 2.57 -22.59
C TYR A 295 1.53 3.27 -21.62
N GLY A 296 1.96 3.54 -20.39
CA GLY A 296 1.14 4.16 -19.33
C GLY A 296 0.64 3.18 -18.27
N GLY A 297 0.91 1.88 -18.42
CA GLY A 297 0.78 0.91 -17.32
C GLY A 297 -0.65 0.70 -16.81
N GLY A 298 -1.67 0.89 -17.67
CA GLY A 298 -3.07 0.71 -17.29
C GLY A 298 -3.73 1.95 -16.67
N ALA A 299 -3.01 3.07 -16.51
CA ALA A 299 -3.57 4.33 -16.03
C ALA A 299 -3.01 5.53 -16.79
N ILE A 300 -3.89 6.28 -17.47
CA ILE A 300 -3.52 7.53 -18.15
C ILE A 300 -4.38 8.68 -17.66
N PHE A 301 -3.82 9.88 -17.66
CA PHE A 301 -4.51 11.11 -17.30
C PHE A 301 -4.45 12.07 -18.47
N LEU A 302 -5.61 12.59 -18.85
CA LEU A 302 -5.78 13.48 -19.98
C LEU A 302 -6.38 14.80 -19.50
N THR A 303 -5.91 15.89 -20.06
CA THR A 303 -6.58 17.20 -19.95
C THR A 303 -7.78 17.27 -20.89
N LYS A 304 -8.65 18.24 -20.67
CA LYS A 304 -9.85 18.50 -21.50
C LYS A 304 -9.54 18.60 -23.00
N ASP A 305 -8.44 19.26 -23.35
CA ASP A 305 -7.99 19.43 -24.73
C ASP A 305 -7.52 18.11 -25.34
N ALA A 306 -6.75 17.32 -24.59
CA ALA A 306 -6.30 16.00 -25.02
C ALA A 306 -7.48 15.03 -25.23
N VAL A 307 -8.46 15.01 -24.30
CA VAL A 307 -9.71 14.25 -24.47
C VAL A 307 -10.48 14.69 -25.71
N SER A 308 -10.50 15.99 -25.99
CA SER A 308 -11.23 16.54 -27.13
C SER A 308 -10.61 16.21 -28.49
N LEU A 309 -9.29 15.97 -28.51
CA LEU A 309 -8.50 15.58 -29.68
C LEU A 309 -8.74 14.13 -30.10
N ILE A 310 -8.74 13.19 -29.14
CA ILE A 310 -8.73 11.73 -29.40
C ILE A 310 -9.82 11.27 -30.38
N PRO A 311 -11.10 11.66 -30.25
CA PRO A 311 -12.15 11.23 -31.19
C PRO A 311 -11.98 11.74 -32.63
N LYS A 312 -11.12 12.73 -32.85
CA LYS A 312 -10.82 13.29 -34.17
C LYS A 312 -9.75 12.49 -34.91
N LEU A 313 -9.00 11.62 -34.21
CA LEU A 313 -7.86 10.91 -34.78
C LEU A 313 -8.30 9.70 -35.63
N PRO A 314 -7.94 9.65 -36.92
CA PRO A 314 -8.26 8.52 -37.81
C PRO A 314 -7.79 7.15 -37.31
N CYS A 315 -6.64 7.04 -36.63
CA CYS A 315 -6.10 5.75 -36.19
C CYS A 315 -6.93 5.00 -35.15
N LEU A 316 -7.85 5.67 -34.45
CA LEU A 316 -8.72 5.05 -33.44
C LEU A 316 -10.14 4.83 -33.95
N ARG A 317 -10.45 5.30 -35.17
CA ARG A 317 -11.73 5.02 -35.84
C ARG A 317 -11.70 3.58 -36.34
N ILE A 318 -12.01 2.63 -35.46
CA ILE A 318 -12.09 1.20 -35.80
C ILE A 318 -13.30 1.00 -36.73
N GLY A 319 -13.06 1.02 -38.05
CA GLY A 319 -14.05 0.67 -39.05
C GLY A 319 -14.34 -0.83 -39.04
N ALA A 320 -15.61 -1.21 -39.21
CA ALA A 320 -16.10 -2.60 -39.20
C ALA A 320 -15.49 -3.52 -40.28
N ALA A 321 -14.70 -2.98 -41.22
CA ALA A 321 -14.14 -3.71 -42.36
C ALA A 321 -12.59 -3.79 -42.38
N ALA A 322 -11.89 -3.15 -41.43
CA ALA A 322 -10.45 -3.31 -41.34
C ALA A 322 -10.17 -4.59 -40.52
N LYS A 323 -9.81 -5.69 -41.20
CA LYS A 323 -9.18 -6.84 -40.54
C LYS A 323 -8.09 -6.30 -39.60
N PRO A 324 -8.17 -6.52 -38.28
CA PRO A 324 -7.20 -5.92 -37.41
C PRO A 324 -5.89 -6.66 -37.61
N SER A 325 -4.89 -5.98 -38.16
CA SER A 325 -3.46 -6.29 -37.94
C SER A 325 -3.05 -6.10 -36.46
N PHE A 326 -4.03 -6.10 -35.54
CA PHE A 326 -3.98 -5.59 -34.18
C PHE A 326 -4.52 -6.60 -33.15
N HIS A 327 -4.72 -7.86 -33.51
CA HIS A 327 -4.95 -8.91 -32.52
C HIS A 327 -3.73 -9.00 -31.59
N GLY A 328 -3.88 -8.53 -30.34
CA GLY A 328 -2.87 -8.64 -29.29
C GLY A 328 -2.23 -7.33 -28.80
N GLN A 329 -2.51 -6.16 -29.39
CA GLN A 329 -1.98 -4.88 -28.86
C GLN A 329 -2.85 -4.35 -27.72
N ARG A 330 -2.19 -3.97 -26.61
CA ARG A 330 -2.81 -3.29 -25.47
C ARG A 330 -3.43 -1.95 -25.91
N TRP A 331 -4.55 -1.56 -25.29
CA TRP A 331 -5.30 -0.35 -25.66
C TRP A 331 -4.47 0.94 -25.49
N ASP A 332 -3.66 0.97 -24.44
CA ASP A 332 -2.77 2.06 -24.04
C ASP A 332 -1.65 2.26 -25.07
N ALA A 333 -1.05 1.16 -25.56
CA ALA A 333 -0.07 1.19 -26.64
C ALA A 333 -0.65 1.70 -27.97
N MET A 334 -1.90 1.31 -28.29
CA MET A 334 -2.59 1.78 -29.49
C MET A 334 -2.87 3.29 -29.42
N LEU A 335 -3.33 3.78 -28.27
CA LEU A 335 -3.61 5.19 -28.04
C LEU A 335 -2.33 6.03 -28.10
N ARG A 336 -1.27 5.63 -27.40
CA ARG A 336 0.03 6.33 -27.42
C ARG A 336 0.54 6.52 -28.83
N ARG A 337 0.63 5.42 -29.60
CA ARG A 337 1.10 5.44 -31.00
C ARG A 337 0.24 6.36 -31.87
N CYS A 338 -1.06 6.39 -31.63
CA CYS A 338 -1.97 7.22 -32.40
C CYS A 338 -1.76 8.72 -32.13
N LEU A 339 -1.68 9.10 -30.85
CA LEU A 339 -1.42 10.47 -30.42
C LEU A 339 -0.06 10.98 -30.90
N GLU A 340 0.97 10.17 -30.75
CA GLU A 340 2.33 10.45 -31.22
C GLU A 340 2.33 10.69 -32.75
N LYS A 341 1.90 9.69 -33.53
CA LYS A 341 2.08 9.72 -34.99
C LYS A 341 1.15 10.67 -35.73
N GLN A 342 -0.05 10.92 -35.19
CA GLN A 342 -1.05 11.72 -35.90
C GLN A 342 -1.29 13.10 -35.30
N ALA A 343 -0.84 13.35 -34.07
CA ALA A 343 -1.00 14.64 -33.42
C ALA A 343 0.29 15.22 -32.82
N GLY A 344 1.42 14.50 -32.84
CA GLY A 344 2.67 14.98 -32.27
C GLY A 344 2.59 15.23 -30.77
N VAL A 345 1.77 14.45 -30.06
CA VAL A 345 1.57 14.56 -28.62
C VAL A 345 2.37 13.48 -27.92
N ASP A 346 3.38 13.91 -27.17
CA ASP A 346 4.22 13.02 -26.38
C ASP A 346 3.58 12.70 -25.03
N MET A 347 3.90 11.52 -24.50
CA MET A 347 3.42 11.10 -23.18
C MET A 347 4.39 11.58 -22.10
N HIS A 348 3.88 12.33 -21.14
CA HIS A 348 4.59 12.61 -19.90
C HIS A 348 4.41 11.43 -18.95
N VAL A 349 5.48 10.99 -18.30
CA VAL A 349 5.47 9.83 -17.42
C VAL A 349 5.77 10.26 -16.00
N ILE A 350 4.83 9.92 -15.12
CA ILE A 350 4.98 10.06 -13.68
C ILE A 350 5.26 8.66 -13.11
N PRO A 351 6.47 8.34 -12.63
CA PRO A 351 6.75 7.05 -12.03
C PRO A 351 5.93 6.84 -10.74
N ALA A 352 5.06 5.82 -10.70
CA ALA A 352 4.16 5.61 -9.55
C ALA A 352 4.81 4.90 -8.36
N LEU A 353 5.72 3.95 -8.63
CA LEU A 353 6.40 3.15 -7.61
C LEU A 353 7.85 2.86 -8.01
N HIS A 354 8.10 2.49 -9.26
CA HIS A 354 9.46 2.18 -9.76
C HIS A 354 9.95 3.21 -10.78
N PRO A 355 11.09 3.88 -10.54
CA PRO A 355 11.72 4.71 -11.57
C PRO A 355 12.34 3.81 -12.67
N PRO A 356 12.42 4.28 -13.93
CA PRO A 356 12.93 3.50 -15.05
C PRO A 356 14.41 3.14 -14.95
N HIS A 357 15.16 3.83 -14.07
CA HIS A 357 16.61 3.68 -13.91
C HIS A 357 17.04 2.69 -12.81
N ASP A 358 16.11 2.04 -12.11
CA ASP A 358 16.41 1.01 -11.12
C ASP A 358 16.73 -0.34 -11.79
N SER A 359 17.94 -0.41 -12.35
CA SER A 359 18.61 -1.66 -12.63
C SER A 359 19.32 -2.12 -11.36
N HIS A 360 18.80 -3.11 -10.64
CA HIS A 360 19.58 -4.25 -10.13
C HIS A 360 18.67 -5.18 -9.29
N GLU A 361 18.68 -6.44 -9.71
CA GLU A 361 18.57 -7.70 -8.96
C GLU A 361 17.64 -7.86 -7.73
N ALA A 362 16.98 -9.02 -7.76
CA ALA A 362 16.12 -9.66 -6.76
C ALA A 362 14.62 -9.31 -6.81
N ARG A 363 13.83 -10.38 -6.65
CA ARG A 363 12.38 -10.43 -6.47
C ARG A 363 11.96 -9.79 -5.15
N VAL A 364 12.44 -8.57 -4.87
CA VAL A 364 11.90 -7.75 -3.79
C VAL A 364 10.44 -7.52 -4.17
N GLU A 365 9.52 -7.96 -3.33
CA GLU A 365 8.10 -7.71 -3.57
C GLU A 365 7.93 -6.19 -3.64
N SER A 366 7.32 -5.68 -4.71
CA SER A 366 7.29 -4.24 -5.10
C SER A 366 6.95 -3.29 -3.93
N HIS A 367 6.15 -3.78 -2.99
CA HIS A 367 5.65 -3.13 -1.78
C HIS A 367 6.68 -2.97 -0.66
N GLU A 368 7.83 -3.63 -0.76
CA GLU A 368 8.88 -3.63 0.26
C GLU A 368 9.93 -2.51 0.07
N THR A 369 9.76 -1.66 -0.94
CA THR A 369 10.69 -0.55 -1.25
C THR A 369 10.53 0.66 -0.33
N GLY A 370 9.50 0.68 0.52
CA GLY A 370 9.14 1.82 1.40
C GLY A 370 8.59 3.03 0.64
N THR A 371 8.45 2.97 -0.67
CA THR A 371 7.96 4.11 -1.46
C THR A 371 6.44 4.19 -1.37
N ARG A 372 5.89 5.36 -1.04
CA ARG A 372 4.44 5.64 -1.10
C ARG A 372 3.98 5.54 -2.56
N PRO A 373 3.16 4.54 -2.94
CA PRO A 373 2.74 4.40 -4.33
C PRO A 373 1.72 5.47 -4.69
N LEU A 374 1.87 6.08 -5.88
CA LEU A 374 0.81 6.93 -6.46
C LEU A 374 -0.39 6.10 -6.89
N LEU A 375 -0.13 4.90 -7.44
CA LEU A 375 -1.15 3.90 -7.76
C LEU A 375 -0.55 2.49 -7.71
N LEU A 376 -1.42 1.50 -7.57
CA LEU A 376 -1.13 0.09 -7.75
C LEU A 376 -1.85 -0.43 -9.00
N HIS A 377 -1.21 -1.34 -9.75
CA HIS A 377 -1.79 -1.98 -10.94
C HIS A 377 -1.66 -3.50 -10.79
N ASP A 378 -2.69 -4.23 -11.24
CA ASP A 378 -2.74 -5.70 -11.19
C ASP A 378 -2.46 -6.31 -9.79
N TYR A 379 -2.88 -5.61 -8.73
CA TYR A 379 -2.64 -5.98 -7.32
C TYR A 379 -3.15 -7.39 -6.93
N ALA A 380 -4.16 -7.90 -7.61
CA ALA A 380 -4.72 -9.22 -7.33
C ALA A 380 -3.78 -10.37 -7.77
N TYR A 381 -2.91 -10.12 -8.77
CA TYR A 381 -1.99 -11.12 -9.32
C TYR A 381 -0.77 -10.40 -9.91
N PRO A 382 0.45 -10.55 -9.35
CA PRO A 382 0.98 -11.69 -8.59
C PRO A 382 0.91 -11.56 -7.06
N HIS A 383 0.44 -10.43 -6.53
CA HIS A 383 0.61 -10.08 -5.11
C HIS A 383 -0.42 -10.70 -4.16
N HIS A 384 -1.48 -11.33 -4.69
CA HIS A 384 -2.56 -11.94 -3.88
C HIS A 384 -3.16 -10.97 -2.83
N LEU A 385 -3.12 -9.67 -3.11
CA LEU A 385 -3.53 -8.61 -2.19
C LEU A 385 -4.98 -8.20 -2.48
N ASP A 386 -5.87 -8.30 -1.49
CA ASP A 386 -7.15 -7.60 -1.54
C ASP A 386 -6.93 -6.16 -1.06
N VAL A 387 -6.75 -5.23 -1.99
CA VAL A 387 -6.47 -3.82 -1.67
C VAL A 387 -7.62 -3.14 -0.91
N GLY A 388 -8.87 -3.58 -1.09
CA GLY A 388 -10.01 -3.03 -0.34
C GLY A 388 -9.90 -3.35 1.14
N MET A 389 -9.50 -4.58 1.44
CA MET A 389 -9.22 -5.06 2.80
C MET A 389 -7.93 -4.46 3.38
N ALA A 390 -6.85 -4.48 2.60
CA ALA A 390 -5.55 -3.94 2.98
C ALA A 390 -5.59 -2.46 3.34
N HIS A 391 -6.31 -1.67 2.53
CA HIS A 391 -6.43 -0.23 2.71
C HIS A 391 -7.28 0.15 3.92
N LEU A 392 -8.00 -0.78 4.56
CA LEU A 392 -8.90 -0.44 5.68
C LEU A 392 -8.16 0.19 6.87
N VAL A 393 -6.87 -0.11 7.03
CA VAL A 393 -5.99 0.49 8.07
C VAL A 393 -5.98 2.02 8.04
N THR A 394 -6.17 2.63 6.87
CA THR A 394 -6.14 4.10 6.72
C THR A 394 -7.31 4.79 7.41
N ASP A 395 -8.38 4.08 7.77
CA ASP A 395 -9.46 4.64 8.60
C ASP A 395 -8.97 4.98 10.03
N ALA A 396 -7.93 4.30 10.51
CA ALA A 396 -7.35 4.53 11.83
C ALA A 396 -6.16 5.51 11.80
N CYS A 397 -5.38 5.53 10.73
CA CYS A 397 -4.09 6.25 10.67
C CYS A 397 -3.92 7.24 9.49
N GLY A 398 -4.94 7.44 8.64
CA GLY A 398 -4.88 8.33 7.47
C GLY A 398 -4.38 7.65 6.19
N GLU A 399 -4.58 8.27 5.02
CA GLU A 399 -4.24 7.67 3.71
C GLU A 399 -2.74 7.40 3.56
N ALA A 400 -1.88 8.32 4.03
CA ALA A 400 -0.42 8.20 4.02
C ALA A 400 0.13 6.96 4.75
N CYS A 401 -0.68 6.36 5.62
CA CYS A 401 -0.31 5.20 6.42
C CYS A 401 -0.29 3.88 5.61
N PHE A 402 -0.99 3.82 4.47
CA PHE A 402 -1.05 2.61 3.67
C PHE A 402 0.32 2.29 3.06
N MET A 403 0.77 1.03 3.22
CA MET A 403 2.08 0.55 2.78
C MET A 403 3.28 1.30 3.38
N HIS A 404 3.06 2.19 4.35
CA HIS A 404 4.14 2.79 5.11
C HIS A 404 4.88 1.70 5.91
N GLN A 405 6.20 1.83 5.98
CA GLN A 405 7.06 0.85 6.62
C GLN A 405 7.52 1.31 8.00
N TYR A 406 7.29 0.47 9.00
CA TYR A 406 7.87 0.61 10.33
C TYR A 406 8.94 -0.44 10.52
N LEU A 407 10.16 0.03 10.76
CA LEU A 407 11.32 -0.81 11.01
C LEU A 407 11.63 -0.85 12.51
N PHE A 408 11.61 -2.02 13.10
CA PHE A 408 11.93 -2.24 14.52
C PHE A 408 13.39 -2.60 14.72
N HIS A 409 13.87 -2.38 15.94
CA HIS A 409 15.27 -2.61 16.32
C HIS A 409 15.69 -4.09 16.24
N ASP A 410 14.75 -5.01 16.46
CA ASP A 410 14.94 -6.46 16.37
C ASP A 410 14.69 -7.02 14.96
N ASN A 411 14.88 -6.20 13.92
CA ASN A 411 14.78 -6.57 12.50
C ASN A 411 13.39 -7.05 12.06
N TRP A 412 12.34 -6.61 12.76
CA TRP A 412 10.97 -6.73 12.28
C TRP A 412 10.59 -5.54 11.41
N VAL A 413 9.81 -5.80 10.37
CA VAL A 413 9.26 -4.78 9.48
C VAL A 413 7.77 -4.98 9.34
N ILE A 414 6.99 -3.95 9.67
CA ILE A 414 5.56 -3.89 9.36
C ILE A 414 5.41 -3.04 8.09
N THR A 415 4.84 -3.64 7.04
CA THR A 415 4.34 -2.93 5.87
C THR A 415 2.83 -2.85 5.98
N ASN A 416 2.33 -1.69 6.37
CA ASN A 416 0.94 -1.51 6.75
C ASN A 416 -0.06 -1.98 5.71
N GLY A 417 -0.97 -2.87 6.14
CA GLY A 417 -2.00 -3.44 5.28
C GLY A 417 -1.51 -4.51 4.31
N VAL A 418 -0.21 -4.85 4.29
CA VAL A 418 0.34 -5.82 3.34
C VAL A 418 0.95 -7.02 4.07
N SER A 419 1.96 -6.78 4.90
CA SER A 419 2.71 -7.86 5.53
C SER A 419 3.45 -7.42 6.80
N ILE A 420 3.80 -8.42 7.62
CA ILE A 420 4.77 -8.31 8.70
C ILE A 420 5.90 -9.28 8.37
N SER A 421 7.16 -8.85 8.48
CA SER A 421 8.31 -9.71 8.21
C SER A 421 9.38 -9.61 9.29
N HIS A 422 10.09 -10.71 9.49
CA HIS A 422 11.22 -10.79 10.41
C HIS A 422 12.47 -11.26 9.67
N HIS A 423 13.57 -10.53 9.89
CA HIS A 423 14.85 -10.74 9.20
C HIS A 423 15.92 -11.13 10.22
N PRO A 424 16.00 -12.41 10.60
CA PRO A 424 16.90 -12.86 11.67
C PRO A 424 18.40 -12.69 11.33
N GLU A 425 18.75 -12.68 10.03
CA GLU A 425 20.11 -12.44 9.55
C GLU A 425 20.48 -10.94 9.54
N GLY A 426 19.57 -10.07 9.97
CA GLY A 426 19.72 -8.62 9.96
C GLY A 426 19.28 -7.97 8.65
N LEU A 427 19.08 -6.66 8.71
CA LEU A 427 18.74 -5.83 7.56
C LEU A 427 19.98 -5.12 7.02
N GLY A 428 20.24 -5.27 5.71
CA GLY A 428 21.35 -4.59 5.05
C GLY A 428 21.09 -3.08 4.91
N HIS A 429 21.43 -2.29 5.94
CA HIS A 429 21.33 -0.84 5.87
C HIS A 429 22.44 -0.24 5.00
N ARG A 430 22.10 0.24 3.79
CA ARG A 430 22.96 1.20 3.10
C ARG A 430 22.77 2.59 3.74
N HIS A 431 23.37 2.81 4.91
CA HIS A 431 23.48 4.16 5.45
C HIS A 431 24.38 5.02 4.54
N ARG A 432 23.87 6.19 4.15
CA ARG A 432 24.60 7.35 3.58
C ARG A 432 25.45 7.09 2.33
N HIS A 433 24.85 7.27 1.15
CA HIS A 433 25.58 7.76 -0.03
C HIS A 433 25.34 9.27 -0.22
N LYS A 434 25.68 10.10 0.78
CA LYS A 434 25.85 11.56 0.56
C LYS A 434 27.28 11.97 0.19
N ALA A 435 28.25 11.05 0.20
CA ALA A 435 29.66 11.39 -0.03
C ALA A 435 30.36 10.63 -1.18
N LEU A 436 29.73 9.63 -1.81
CA LEU A 436 30.35 8.77 -2.82
C LEU A 436 29.65 8.82 -4.20
N VAL A 437 28.84 9.86 -4.43
CA VAL A 437 28.19 10.12 -5.73
C VAL A 437 29.10 10.97 -6.65
N LYS A 438 30.19 11.55 -6.13
CA LYS A 438 31.05 12.41 -6.95
C LYS A 438 32.24 11.70 -7.61
N GLU A 439 32.60 10.48 -7.18
CA GLU A 439 33.80 9.80 -7.69
C GLU A 439 33.59 8.43 -8.35
N MET A 440 32.38 7.86 -8.38
CA MET A 440 32.13 6.57 -9.08
C MET A 440 31.21 6.64 -10.32
N PHE A 441 30.67 7.81 -10.68
CA PHE A 441 29.81 7.97 -11.86
C PHE A 441 30.61 8.40 -13.10
N LYS A 442 31.60 7.59 -13.50
CA LYS A 442 32.21 7.74 -14.83
C LYS A 442 31.92 6.61 -15.80
N ASP A 443 31.29 5.49 -15.40
CA ASP A 443 31.15 4.38 -16.35
C ASP A 443 30.00 3.37 -16.10
N THR A 444 28.82 3.84 -15.69
CA THR A 444 27.58 3.07 -15.83
C THR A 444 26.61 3.89 -16.67
N GLN A 445 26.59 3.63 -17.98
CA GLN A 445 25.62 4.25 -18.89
C GLN A 445 24.21 3.85 -18.43
N LYS A 446 23.50 4.78 -17.76
CA LYS A 446 22.06 4.71 -17.56
C LYS A 446 21.41 4.47 -18.92
N THR A 447 20.62 3.42 -19.08
CA THR A 447 19.89 3.21 -20.34
C THR A 447 19.02 4.45 -20.60
N PRO A 448 19.18 5.13 -21.75
CA PRO A 448 18.43 6.33 -22.04
C PRO A 448 16.93 6.01 -22.11
N VAL A 449 16.09 6.94 -21.70
CA VAL A 449 14.64 6.82 -21.88
C VAL A 449 14.33 7.28 -23.29
N SER A 450 13.35 6.65 -23.93
CA SER A 450 12.96 7.00 -25.29
C SER A 450 12.63 8.49 -25.37
N ASP A 451 13.14 9.19 -26.39
CA ASP A 451 12.90 10.64 -26.62
C ASP A 451 11.41 11.01 -26.71
N GLN A 452 10.54 10.00 -26.84
CA GLN A 452 9.08 10.08 -26.92
C GLN A 452 8.38 10.05 -25.55
N ILE A 453 9.16 10.03 -24.46
CA ILE A 453 8.68 10.06 -23.08
C ILE A 453 9.45 11.12 -22.31
N VAL A 454 8.70 12.00 -21.63
CA VAL A 454 9.26 12.94 -20.66
C VAL A 454 9.06 12.36 -19.26
N ILE A 455 10.13 12.14 -18.49
CA ILE A 455 10.01 11.66 -17.11
C ILE A 455 10.01 12.84 -16.16
N ASP A 456 8.97 12.93 -15.35
CA ASP A 456 8.89 13.87 -14.24
C ASP A 456 9.28 13.12 -12.95
N GLU A 457 10.57 13.20 -12.57
CA GLU A 457 11.09 12.64 -11.31
C GLU A 457 10.88 13.61 -10.12
N ASP A 458 10.61 13.05 -8.94
CA ASP A 458 10.59 13.81 -7.68
C ASP A 458 11.94 13.76 -6.95
N GLU A 459 12.32 14.87 -6.29
CA GLU A 459 13.46 14.98 -5.37
C GLU A 459 13.22 14.28 -4.01
N VAL A 460 12.41 13.22 -3.96
CA VAL A 460 12.17 12.47 -2.72
C VAL A 460 13.35 11.54 -2.45
N GLU A 461 13.95 11.66 -1.26
CA GLU A 461 15.06 10.82 -0.82
C GLU A 461 14.54 9.38 -0.57
N ARG A 462 14.58 8.54 -1.62
CA ARG A 462 14.14 7.14 -1.57
C ARG A 462 15.18 6.32 -0.79
N LYS A 463 14.90 6.02 0.48
CA LYS A 463 15.64 5.00 1.21
C LYS A 463 15.00 3.65 0.89
N SER A 464 15.63 2.87 0.02
CA SER A 464 15.25 1.47 -0.18
C SER A 464 15.95 0.60 0.87
N LEU A 465 15.20 -0.32 1.49
CA LEU A 465 15.79 -1.39 2.29
C LEU A 465 16.23 -2.50 1.33
N ASN A 466 17.50 -2.85 1.38
CA ASN A 466 17.95 -4.11 0.80
C ASN A 466 17.62 -5.21 1.78
N LEU A 467 16.48 -5.86 1.54
CA LEU A 467 16.02 -7.05 2.26
C LEU A 467 16.78 -8.27 1.72
N THR A 468 18.11 -8.25 1.85
CA THR A 468 18.99 -9.32 1.41
C THR A 468 19.15 -10.33 2.54
N GLY A 469 18.20 -11.26 2.64
CA GLY A 469 18.31 -12.46 3.46
C GLY A 469 17.66 -13.62 2.71
N ARG A 470 18.35 -14.76 2.61
CA ARG A 470 17.77 -15.96 1.97
C ARG A 470 16.69 -16.61 2.83
N GLN A 471 16.66 -16.29 4.12
CA GLN A 471 15.72 -16.85 5.10
C GLN A 471 15.03 -15.72 5.87
N ARG A 472 13.78 -15.43 5.50
CA ARG A 472 12.92 -14.44 6.15
C ARG A 472 11.57 -15.06 6.45
N ASP A 473 10.99 -14.70 7.59
CA ASP A 473 9.63 -15.10 7.94
C ASP A 473 8.66 -13.98 7.54
N ILE A 474 7.58 -14.32 6.85
CA ILE A 474 6.60 -13.37 6.33
C ILE A 474 5.20 -13.80 6.76
N TRP A 475 4.47 -12.88 7.37
CA TRP A 475 3.05 -12.97 7.64
C TRP A 475 2.33 -12.05 6.66
N GLY A 476 1.58 -12.62 5.72
CA GLY A 476 0.76 -11.85 4.77
C GLY A 476 -0.60 -11.50 5.37
N LEU A 477 -1.20 -10.38 4.95
CA LEU A 477 -2.55 -10.01 5.38
C LEU A 477 -3.55 -11.14 5.05
N LEU A 478 -4.31 -11.57 6.05
CA LEU A 478 -5.35 -12.58 5.95
C LEU A 478 -6.76 -11.98 5.98
N ASP A 479 -7.02 -11.08 6.92
CA ASP A 479 -8.31 -10.44 7.13
C ASP A 479 -8.15 -9.00 7.62
N SER A 480 -9.14 -8.15 7.33
CA SER A 480 -9.29 -6.86 7.97
C SER A 480 -10.77 -6.49 8.15
N VAL A 481 -11.09 -5.89 9.30
CA VAL A 481 -12.43 -5.42 9.61
C VAL A 481 -12.38 -4.15 10.46
N LYS A 482 -13.37 -3.27 10.26
CA LYS A 482 -13.58 -2.08 11.08
C LYS A 482 -14.72 -2.36 12.06
N ALA A 483 -14.45 -2.19 13.34
CA ALA A 483 -15.45 -2.30 14.39
C ALA A 483 -16.29 -1.02 14.50
N SER A 484 -17.41 -1.11 15.22
CA SER A 484 -18.37 0.00 15.39
C SER A 484 -17.79 1.20 16.16
N ASP A 485 -16.80 0.96 17.02
CA ASP A 485 -16.05 1.98 17.75
C ASP A 485 -14.99 2.69 16.88
N GLY A 486 -14.84 2.27 15.62
CA GLY A 486 -13.86 2.80 14.67
C GLY A 486 -12.50 2.14 14.74
N THR A 487 -12.28 1.16 15.61
CA THR A 487 -11.03 0.37 15.62
C THR A 487 -10.93 -0.49 14.36
N VAL A 488 -9.72 -0.64 13.84
CA VAL A 488 -9.46 -1.48 12.67
C VAL A 488 -8.63 -2.68 13.09
N TRP A 489 -9.15 -3.87 12.84
CA TRP A 489 -8.51 -5.13 13.13
C TRP A 489 -7.88 -5.68 11.85
N GLN A 490 -6.65 -6.17 11.94
CA GLN A 490 -5.93 -6.81 10.85
C GLN A 490 -5.24 -8.08 11.35
N ALA A 491 -5.55 -9.21 10.72
CA ALA A 491 -4.85 -10.47 10.96
C ALA A 491 -3.83 -10.73 9.85
N TYR A 492 -2.60 -11.08 10.24
CA TYR A 492 -1.51 -11.46 9.35
C TYR A 492 -1.13 -12.91 9.65
N VAL A 493 -0.97 -13.75 8.61
CA VAL A 493 -0.70 -15.18 8.78
C VAL A 493 0.56 -15.62 8.06
N LYS A 494 1.39 -16.40 8.77
CA LYS A 494 2.40 -17.27 8.20
C LYS A 494 1.86 -18.70 8.27
N ARG A 495 1.62 -19.31 7.11
CA ARG A 495 1.09 -20.68 7.03
C ARG A 495 2.17 -21.70 7.39
N GLY A 496 1.80 -22.69 8.18
CA GLY A 496 2.65 -23.84 8.46
C GLY A 496 2.85 -24.72 7.22
N VAL A 497 4.05 -25.29 7.04
CA VAL A 497 4.34 -26.20 5.93
C VAL A 497 3.50 -27.48 6.07
N ARG A 498 2.53 -27.67 5.18
CA ARG A 498 1.85 -28.96 5.00
C ARG A 498 2.79 -29.90 4.25
N SER A 499 3.40 -30.86 4.95
CA SER A 499 4.20 -31.93 4.33
C SER A 499 3.46 -32.55 3.15
N THR A 500 4.02 -32.40 1.95
CA THR A 500 3.60 -33.14 0.76
C THR A 500 4.00 -34.61 0.94
N LYS A 501 3.20 -35.53 0.42
CA LYS A 501 3.26 -36.99 0.65
C LYS A 501 4.63 -37.68 0.40
N ALA A 502 5.66 -36.98 -0.08
CA ALA A 502 6.98 -37.54 -0.40
C ALA A 502 7.96 -37.57 0.81
N ASP A 503 7.74 -36.80 1.88
CA ASP A 503 8.73 -36.65 2.97
C ASP A 503 8.42 -37.54 4.19
N LYS A 504 7.80 -38.71 3.96
CA LYS A 504 7.24 -39.54 5.04
C LYS A 504 8.20 -40.49 5.73
N GLU A 505 9.50 -40.47 5.44
CA GLU A 505 10.40 -41.51 5.97
C GLU A 505 11.46 -41.07 6.96
N GLU A 506 11.68 -39.79 7.30
CA GLU A 506 12.78 -39.50 8.24
C GLU A 506 12.70 -38.19 9.05
N SER A 507 11.51 -37.78 9.48
CA SER A 507 11.38 -36.69 10.46
C SER A 507 10.16 -36.88 11.36
N ASP A 508 10.41 -37.22 12.61
CA ASP A 508 9.44 -37.20 13.69
C ASP A 508 8.88 -35.78 13.89
N GLY A 509 7.71 -35.51 13.30
CA GLY A 509 6.60 -34.98 14.10
C GLY A 509 6.41 -33.49 14.37
N LEU A 510 7.12 -32.55 13.73
CA LEU A 510 6.74 -31.12 13.83
C LEU A 510 6.15 -30.61 12.51
N ARG A 511 4.84 -30.81 12.34
CA ARG A 511 4.08 -29.96 11.42
C ARG A 511 4.25 -28.52 11.91
N GLU A 512 4.87 -27.66 11.11
CA GLU A 512 4.95 -26.24 11.44
C GLU A 512 3.51 -25.73 11.62
N LEU A 513 3.23 -25.08 12.75
CA LEU A 513 1.90 -24.54 13.07
C LEU A 513 1.68 -23.26 12.27
N ASP A 514 0.41 -22.94 11.96
CA ASP A 514 0.09 -21.59 11.51
C ASP A 514 0.49 -20.58 12.61
N SER A 515 0.95 -19.41 12.19
CA SER A 515 1.24 -18.30 13.07
C SER A 515 0.46 -17.07 12.63
N VAL A 516 -0.29 -16.49 13.58
CA VAL A 516 -1.15 -15.34 13.38
C VAL A 516 -0.68 -14.20 14.27
N ILE A 517 -0.52 -13.03 13.65
CA ILE A 517 -0.28 -11.75 14.33
C ILE A 517 -1.48 -10.85 14.06
N VAL A 518 -2.11 -10.34 15.12
CA VAL A 518 -3.23 -9.40 15.03
C VAL A 518 -2.76 -8.00 15.44
N LEU A 519 -3.02 -7.02 14.57
CA LEU A 519 -2.85 -5.60 14.88
C LEU A 519 -4.23 -4.96 15.04
N ILE A 520 -4.48 -4.36 16.20
CA ILE A 520 -5.71 -3.67 16.56
C ILE A 520 -5.42 -2.18 16.57
N TRP A 521 -5.77 -1.49 15.48
CA TRP A 521 -5.50 -0.07 15.31
C TRP A 521 -6.55 0.77 16.02
N GLU A 522 -6.09 1.53 17.01
CA GLU A 522 -6.89 2.42 17.82
C GLU A 522 -6.57 3.86 17.43
N LYS A 523 -7.60 4.62 17.07
CA LYS A 523 -7.44 6.07 16.90
C LYS A 523 -7.34 6.70 18.29
N LYS A 524 -6.24 7.38 18.58
CA LYS A 524 -6.08 8.11 19.84
C LYS A 524 -7.24 9.12 19.96
N GLN A 525 -8.12 8.94 20.96
CA GLN A 525 -9.14 9.93 21.26
C GLN A 525 -8.41 11.21 21.69
N ARG A 526 -8.66 12.31 20.97
CA ARG A 526 -8.13 13.63 21.30
C ARG A 526 -8.88 14.25 22.47
#